data_AF-A0A0F9M5H2-F1
#
_entry.id   AF-A0A0F9M5H2-F1
#
_cell.length_a   1.000
_cell.length_b   1.000
_cell.length_c   1.000
_cell.angle_alpha   90.00
_cell.angle_beta   90.00
_cell.angle_gamma   90.00
#
_symmetry.space_group_name_H-M   'P 1'
#
loop_
_entity.id
_entity.type
_entity.pdbx_description
1 polymer ?
#
loop_
_entity_poly.entity_id
_entity_poly.type
_entity_poly.pdbx_seq_one_letter_code
_entity_poly.pdbx_strand_id
1 'polypeptide(L)'
;MGCPETVRNRAAILAIACALVALPVWAQQTDEAPQPGIALQEGATDQLKKAISGLSSGKRGASVTAIDEAFRVLEVARYSELSMGMFSESEDAVNQARRALQNGRRADAVAKLEEAVLALEGSDVPQLGRKTDLAEYEGATLVNAEGRILGELTAEISSEGVVAVIGNWQDTFGFIDLGGQEVVLPRDMIILG
;
A
#
# COMPACT_ATOMS: atom_id res chain seq x y z
N MET A 1 -7.68 54.60 -45.97
CA MET A 1 -6.37 55.10 -45.49
C MET A 1 -6.59 55.53 -44.07
N GLY A 2 -5.88 55.14 -43.01
CA GLY A 2 -4.64 54.40 -42.76
C GLY A 2 -4.47 54.48 -41.23
N CYS A 3 -3.77 53.51 -40.65
CA CYS A 3 -3.80 53.10 -39.24
C CYS A 3 -3.54 54.16 -38.13
N PRO A 4 -3.96 53.85 -36.88
CA PRO A 4 -3.81 54.70 -35.69
C PRO A 4 -2.44 54.54 -35.00
N GLU A 5 -1.95 55.64 -34.42
CA GLU A 5 -0.72 55.71 -33.63
C GLU A 5 -0.93 55.44 -32.14
N THR A 6 -0.33 54.32 -31.71
CA THR A 6 0.56 54.13 -30.55
C THR A 6 0.15 54.45 -29.11
N VAL A 7 -0.02 53.35 -28.36
CA VAL A 7 0.66 52.93 -27.11
C VAL A 7 0.97 54.00 -26.04
N ARG A 8 0.53 53.76 -24.78
CA ARG A 8 1.37 53.19 -23.70
C ARG A 8 0.96 53.64 -22.29
N ASN A 9 0.71 52.62 -21.46
CA ASN A 9 1.04 52.50 -20.04
C ASN A 9 0.21 53.19 -18.93
N ARG A 10 -0.33 52.28 -18.10
CA ARG A 10 -0.17 52.17 -16.63
C ARG A 10 -1.20 52.84 -15.72
N ALA A 11 -2.19 52.00 -15.37
CA ALA A 11 -2.47 51.51 -14.02
C ALA A 11 -2.93 52.51 -12.93
N ALA A 12 -4.22 52.38 -12.57
CA ALA A 12 -4.74 52.47 -11.20
C ALA A 12 -6.20 51.94 -11.22
N ILE A 13 -6.43 50.65 -10.95
CA ILE A 13 -6.89 50.07 -9.67
C ILE A 13 -8.36 50.42 -9.30
N LEU A 14 -9.09 49.36 -8.89
CA LEU A 14 -10.38 49.28 -8.16
C LEU A 14 -11.66 49.16 -8.99
N ALA A 15 -12.13 47.92 -9.16
CA ALA A 15 -13.28 47.39 -8.41
C ALA A 15 -13.56 45.93 -8.87
N ILE A 16 -12.97 44.95 -8.19
CA ILE A 16 -13.41 43.55 -8.34
C ILE A 16 -14.60 43.38 -7.41
N ALA A 17 -15.80 43.40 -8.00
CA ALA A 17 -17.01 42.97 -7.33
C ALA A 17 -16.87 41.49 -6.97
N CYS A 18 -16.98 41.19 -5.66
CA CYS A 18 -17.09 39.83 -5.14
C CYS A 18 -18.32 39.13 -5.72
N ALA A 19 -18.12 38.41 -6.83
CA ALA A 19 -19.00 37.30 -7.16
C ALA A 19 -18.65 36.16 -6.19
N LEU A 20 -19.51 35.97 -5.19
CA LEU A 20 -19.61 34.73 -4.40
C LEU A 20 -19.90 33.57 -5.37
N VAL A 21 -18.85 33.05 -5.98
CA VAL A 21 -18.88 31.72 -6.58
C VAL A 21 -18.77 30.77 -5.40
N ALA A 22 -19.91 30.25 -4.96
CA ALA A 22 -19.96 29.08 -4.13
C ALA A 22 -19.22 27.97 -4.87
N LEU A 23 -17.94 27.75 -4.51
CA LEU A 23 -17.23 26.56 -4.91
C LEU A 23 -18.02 25.37 -4.33
N PRO A 24 -18.32 24.33 -5.12
CA PRO A 24 -18.94 23.14 -4.56
C PRO A 24 -17.99 22.58 -3.51
N VAL A 25 -18.46 22.54 -2.26
CA VAL A 25 -17.86 21.76 -1.18
C VAL A 25 -18.00 20.29 -1.57
N TRP A 26 -17.12 19.84 -2.45
CA TRP A 26 -16.91 18.43 -2.79
C TRP A 26 -15.50 18.08 -2.33
N ALA A 27 -15.27 18.12 -1.03
CA ALA A 27 -14.08 17.54 -0.40
C ALA A 27 -14.28 17.60 1.11
N GLN A 28 -14.93 16.57 1.65
CA GLN A 28 -14.63 15.96 2.94
C GLN A 28 -15.71 14.91 3.24
N GLN A 29 -15.83 13.91 2.35
CA GLN A 29 -15.99 12.57 2.89
C GLN A 29 -14.61 12.23 3.45
N THR A 30 -14.38 12.56 4.72
CA THR A 30 -13.45 11.77 5.53
C THR A 30 -14.12 10.42 5.70
N ASP A 31 -14.04 9.58 4.67
CA ASP A 31 -14.07 8.15 4.89
C ASP A 31 -12.87 7.91 5.81
N GLU A 32 -13.16 7.60 7.06
CA GLU A 32 -12.15 7.23 8.03
C GLU A 32 -11.35 6.09 7.38
N ALA A 33 -10.04 6.31 7.18
CA ALA A 33 -9.21 5.31 6.52
C ALA A 33 -9.38 3.97 7.25
N PRO A 34 -9.58 2.86 6.53
CA PRO A 34 -9.86 1.57 7.16
C PRO A 34 -8.76 1.26 8.17
N GLN A 35 -9.14 0.65 9.29
CA GLN A 35 -8.19 0.28 10.33
C GLN A 35 -7.05 -0.54 9.71
N PRO A 36 -5.78 -0.28 10.07
CA PRO A 36 -4.65 -0.85 9.35
C PRO A 36 -4.70 -2.38 9.21
N GLY A 37 -5.18 -3.10 10.24
CA GLY A 37 -5.36 -4.56 10.16
C GLY A 37 -6.43 -5.02 9.16
N ILE A 38 -7.52 -4.25 9.00
CA ILE A 38 -8.59 -4.53 8.02
C ILE A 38 -8.05 -4.31 6.62
N ALA A 39 -7.30 -3.22 6.41
CA ALA A 39 -6.66 -2.94 5.13
C ALA A 39 -5.68 -4.06 4.72
N LEU A 40 -4.87 -4.58 5.65
CA LEU A 40 -4.00 -5.74 5.38
C LEU A 40 -4.80 -7.00 5.01
N GLN A 41 -5.87 -7.29 5.75
CA GLN A 41 -6.74 -8.45 5.50
C GLN A 41 -7.37 -8.35 4.10
N GLU A 42 -7.95 -7.21 3.76
CA GLU A 42 -8.58 -6.96 2.46
C GLU A 42 -7.56 -7.03 1.32
N GLY A 43 -6.42 -6.35 1.47
CA GLY A 43 -5.36 -6.32 0.47
C GLY A 43 -4.78 -7.71 0.18
N ALA A 44 -4.50 -8.49 1.23
CA ALA A 44 -4.06 -9.89 1.08
C ALA A 44 -5.15 -10.74 0.43
N THR A 45 -6.41 -10.62 0.87
CA THR A 45 -7.55 -11.35 0.31
C THR A 45 -7.73 -11.08 -1.18
N ASP A 46 -7.65 -9.82 -1.58
CA ASP A 46 -7.78 -9.40 -2.98
C ASP A 46 -6.65 -9.96 -3.85
N GLN A 47 -5.42 -9.97 -3.33
CA GLN A 47 -4.29 -10.56 -4.05
C GLN A 47 -4.44 -12.07 -4.21
N LEU A 48 -4.90 -12.78 -3.19
CA LEU A 48 -5.16 -14.22 -3.29
C LEU A 48 -6.30 -14.52 -4.27
N LYS A 49 -7.39 -13.73 -4.26
CA LYS A 49 -8.48 -13.86 -5.25
C LYS A 49 -8.00 -13.60 -6.68
N LYS A 50 -7.13 -12.60 -6.90
CA LYS A 50 -6.47 -12.37 -8.18
C LYS A 50 -5.61 -13.57 -8.60
N ALA A 51 -4.84 -14.13 -7.66
CA ALA A 51 -4.01 -15.30 -7.91
C ALA A 51 -4.84 -16.51 -8.33
N ILE A 52 -5.91 -16.84 -7.59
CA ILE A 52 -6.86 -17.93 -7.88
C ILE A 52 -7.42 -17.78 -9.29
N SER A 53 -7.99 -16.60 -9.61
CA SER A 53 -8.55 -16.31 -10.93
C SER A 53 -7.50 -16.41 -12.05
N GLY A 54 -6.29 -15.92 -11.80
CA GLY A 54 -5.18 -16.00 -12.74
C GLY A 54 -4.72 -17.45 -12.99
N LEU A 55 -4.65 -18.29 -11.96
CA LEU A 55 -4.25 -19.70 -12.11
C LEU A 55 -5.29 -20.48 -12.90
N SER A 56 -6.58 -20.27 -12.60
CA SER A 56 -7.71 -20.87 -13.31
C SER A 56 -7.78 -20.46 -14.78
N SER A 57 -7.35 -19.23 -15.10
CA SER A 57 -7.29 -18.71 -16.48
C SER A 57 -5.94 -18.91 -17.19
N GLY A 58 -4.98 -19.59 -16.56
CA GLY A 58 -3.67 -19.90 -17.15
C GLY A 58 -2.62 -18.78 -17.08
N LYS A 59 -2.89 -17.67 -16.41
CA LYS A 59 -2.00 -16.50 -16.24
C LYS A 59 -0.98 -16.71 -15.11
N ARG A 60 -0.15 -17.75 -15.21
CA ARG A 60 0.77 -18.18 -14.14
C ARG A 60 1.69 -17.07 -13.62
N GLY A 61 2.29 -16.25 -14.50
CA GLY A 61 3.23 -15.21 -14.09
C GLY A 61 2.60 -14.18 -13.15
N ALA A 62 1.49 -13.57 -13.58
CA ALA A 62 0.75 -12.61 -12.77
C ALA A 62 0.19 -13.22 -11.48
N SER A 63 -0.22 -14.49 -11.50
CA SER A 63 -0.66 -15.18 -10.29
C SER A 63 0.45 -15.38 -9.27
N VAL A 64 1.66 -15.75 -9.71
CA VAL A 64 2.80 -15.91 -8.80
C VAL A 64 3.14 -14.57 -8.15
N THR A 65 3.15 -13.49 -8.93
CA THR A 65 3.34 -12.13 -8.39
C THR A 65 2.30 -11.80 -7.33
N ALA A 66 1.01 -12.04 -7.60
CA ALA A 66 -0.06 -11.79 -6.62
C ALA A 66 0.07 -12.66 -5.36
N ILE A 67 0.55 -13.90 -5.48
CA ILE A 67 0.82 -14.78 -4.32
C ILE A 67 1.97 -14.24 -3.48
N ASP A 68 3.07 -13.83 -4.12
CA ASP A 68 4.23 -13.29 -3.40
C ASP A 68 3.90 -11.93 -2.76
N GLU A 69 3.10 -11.11 -3.42
CA GLU A 69 2.53 -9.86 -2.87
C GLU A 69 1.69 -10.15 -1.62
N ALA A 70 0.71 -11.05 -1.69
CA ALA A 70 -0.07 -11.47 -0.52
C ALA A 70 0.83 -12.03 0.60
N PHE A 71 1.83 -12.84 0.24
CA PHE A 71 2.74 -13.44 1.22
C PHE A 71 3.54 -12.40 2.01
N ARG A 72 4.04 -11.34 1.37
CA ARG A 72 4.74 -10.25 2.07
C ARG A 72 3.86 -9.56 3.11
N VAL A 73 2.58 -9.35 2.78
CA VAL A 73 1.60 -8.77 3.72
C VAL A 73 1.45 -9.65 4.96
N LEU A 74 1.35 -10.97 4.75
CA LEU A 74 1.24 -11.95 5.83
C LEU A 74 2.51 -12.00 6.68
N GLU A 75 3.70 -11.88 6.06
CA GLU A 75 4.97 -11.82 6.79
C GLU A 75 5.06 -10.57 7.68
N VAL A 76 4.67 -9.39 7.17
CA VAL A 76 4.60 -8.16 7.99
C VAL A 76 3.61 -8.32 9.14
N ALA A 77 2.44 -8.89 8.86
CA ALA A 77 1.43 -9.16 9.88
C ALA A 77 1.87 -10.20 10.93
N ARG A 78 2.74 -11.16 10.57
CA ARG A 78 3.25 -12.18 11.51
C ARG A 78 4.09 -11.56 12.62
N TYR A 79 4.95 -10.61 12.26
CA TYR A 79 5.92 -10.01 13.17
C TYR A 79 5.45 -8.71 13.82
N SER A 80 4.29 -8.20 13.40
CA SER A 80 3.64 -7.12 14.14
C SER A 80 3.32 -7.60 15.56
N GLU A 81 3.84 -6.87 16.55
CA GLU A 81 3.73 -7.17 17.99
C GLU A 81 2.27 -7.30 18.46
N LEU A 82 1.32 -6.82 17.67
CA LEU A 82 -0.10 -6.69 18.01
C LEU A 82 -0.96 -7.80 17.39
N SER A 83 -0.34 -8.70 16.64
CA SER A 83 -1.03 -9.67 15.81
C SER A 83 -0.37 -11.04 15.81
N MET A 84 0.41 -11.41 16.85
CA MET A 84 1.14 -12.69 16.93
C MET A 84 0.31 -13.87 16.40
N GLY A 85 0.55 -14.24 15.13
CA GLY A 85 -0.13 -15.33 14.44
C GLY A 85 -1.56 -15.07 13.91
N MET A 86 -2.04 -13.82 13.81
CA MET A 86 -3.41 -13.47 13.38
C MET A 86 -3.80 -14.11 12.05
N PHE A 87 -2.85 -14.21 11.12
CA PHE A 87 -3.04 -14.79 9.80
C PHE A 87 -2.15 -16.02 9.59
N SER A 88 -1.73 -16.68 10.68
CA SER A 88 -0.81 -17.83 10.61
C SER A 88 -1.36 -18.98 9.77
N GLU A 89 -2.64 -19.30 9.92
CA GLU A 89 -3.31 -20.31 9.09
C GLU A 89 -3.28 -19.94 7.60
N SER A 90 -3.55 -18.67 7.29
CA SER A 90 -3.51 -18.15 5.92
C SER A 90 -2.09 -18.17 5.36
N GLU A 91 -1.09 -17.80 6.15
CA GLU A 91 0.32 -17.84 5.78
C GLU A 91 0.78 -19.26 5.47
N ASP A 92 0.42 -20.23 6.31
CA ASP A 92 0.72 -21.65 6.10
C ASP A 92 0.07 -22.18 4.83
N ALA A 93 -1.19 -21.82 4.57
CA ALA A 93 -1.89 -22.19 3.36
C ALA A 93 -1.25 -21.56 2.10
N VAL A 94 -0.85 -20.29 2.14
CA VAL A 94 -0.11 -19.62 1.05
C VAL A 94 1.25 -20.30 0.82
N ASN A 95 1.98 -20.66 1.88
CA ASN A 95 3.23 -21.41 1.77
C ASN A 95 3.03 -22.77 1.10
N GLN A 96 1.98 -23.49 1.46
CA GLN A 96 1.61 -24.75 0.81
C GLN A 96 1.24 -24.55 -0.66
N ALA A 97 0.51 -23.48 -1.01
CA ALA A 97 0.17 -23.14 -2.38
C ALA A 97 1.42 -22.86 -3.22
N ARG A 98 2.39 -22.09 -2.70
CA ARG A 98 3.69 -21.83 -3.36
C ARG A 98 4.44 -23.12 -3.64
N ARG A 99 4.52 -24.03 -2.66
CA ARG A 99 5.13 -25.37 -2.84
C ARG A 99 4.38 -26.20 -3.87
N ALA A 100 3.06 -26.17 -3.91
CA ALA A 100 2.27 -26.86 -4.91
C ALA A 100 2.56 -26.33 -6.34
N LEU A 101 2.66 -25.01 -6.51
CA LEU A 101 3.02 -24.39 -7.79
C LEU A 101 4.44 -24.72 -8.26
N GLN A 102 5.40 -24.78 -7.34
CA GLN A 102 6.77 -25.20 -7.64
C GLN A 102 6.81 -26.66 -8.15
N ASN A 103 5.93 -27.51 -7.64
CA ASN A 103 5.79 -28.90 -8.06
C ASN A 103 4.85 -29.10 -9.27
N GLY A 104 4.38 -28.03 -9.92
CA GLY A 104 3.47 -28.10 -11.05
C GLY A 104 2.03 -28.51 -10.70
N ARG A 105 1.69 -28.62 -9.42
CA ARG A 105 0.35 -29.01 -8.93
C ARG A 105 -0.55 -27.79 -8.81
N ARG A 106 -1.08 -27.32 -9.95
CA ARG A 106 -1.88 -26.10 -10.02
C ARG A 106 -3.21 -26.21 -9.27
N ALA A 107 -3.93 -27.32 -9.41
CA ALA A 107 -5.22 -27.52 -8.75
C ALA A 107 -5.08 -27.48 -7.22
N ASP A 108 -4.10 -28.20 -6.69
CA ASP A 108 -3.75 -28.17 -5.26
C ASP A 108 -3.40 -26.75 -4.80
N ALA A 109 -2.63 -26.01 -5.59
CA ALA A 109 -2.29 -24.62 -5.27
C ALA A 109 -3.54 -23.74 -5.15
N VAL A 110 -4.49 -23.86 -6.08
CA VAL A 110 -5.74 -23.11 -6.04
C VAL A 110 -6.53 -23.46 -4.77
N ALA A 111 -6.69 -24.74 -4.45
CA ALA A 111 -7.38 -25.17 -3.24
C ALA A 111 -6.74 -24.58 -1.97
N LYS A 112 -5.40 -24.54 -1.90
CA LYS A 112 -4.68 -23.92 -0.78
C LYS A 112 -4.84 -22.41 -0.71
N LEU A 113 -4.95 -21.72 -1.85
CA LEU A 113 -5.24 -20.29 -1.84
C LEU A 113 -6.68 -20.00 -1.41
N GLU A 114 -7.64 -20.86 -1.75
CA GLU A 114 -9.03 -20.78 -1.27
C GLU A 114 -9.10 -20.99 0.25
N GLU A 115 -8.37 -21.97 0.79
CA GLU A 115 -8.21 -22.16 2.24
C GLU A 115 -7.64 -20.90 2.91
N ALA A 116 -6.61 -20.28 2.31
CA ALA A 116 -6.02 -19.05 2.84
C ALA A 116 -6.99 -17.86 2.84
N VAL A 117 -7.82 -17.72 1.80
CA VAL A 117 -8.86 -16.68 1.73
C VAL A 117 -9.90 -16.89 2.82
N LEU A 118 -10.38 -18.13 3.01
CA LEU A 118 -11.35 -18.45 4.05
C LEU A 118 -10.80 -18.18 5.46
N ALA A 119 -9.54 -18.55 5.71
CA ALA A 119 -8.87 -18.27 6.97
C ALA A 119 -8.71 -16.76 7.21
N LEU A 120 -8.34 -15.98 6.18
CA LEU A 120 -8.29 -14.52 6.27
C LEU A 120 -9.65 -13.94 6.60
N GLU A 121 -10.69 -14.24 5.82
CA GLU A 121 -12.04 -13.71 6.00
C GLU A 121 -12.66 -14.09 7.36
N GLY A 122 -12.25 -15.23 7.93
CA GLY A 122 -12.67 -15.69 9.25
C GLY A 122 -11.82 -15.19 10.43
N SER A 123 -10.74 -14.45 10.17
CA SER A 123 -9.86 -13.95 11.23
C SER A 123 -10.44 -12.70 11.90
N ASP A 124 -10.45 -12.68 13.23
CA ASP A 124 -10.74 -11.47 13.99
C ASP A 124 -9.53 -10.54 13.94
N VAL A 125 -9.72 -9.33 13.38
CA VAL A 125 -8.67 -8.33 13.24
C VAL A 125 -8.57 -7.49 14.52
N PRO A 126 -7.54 -7.69 15.37
CA PRO A 126 -7.25 -6.79 16.47
C PRO A 126 -6.91 -5.39 15.97
N GLN A 127 -7.15 -4.40 16.83
CA GLN A 127 -6.60 -3.07 16.64
C GLN A 127 -5.08 -3.16 16.72
N LEU A 128 -4.42 -2.98 15.57
CA LEU A 128 -2.97 -2.85 15.53
C LEU A 128 -2.60 -1.54 16.26
N GLY A 129 -1.99 -1.70 17.42
CA GLY A 129 -1.43 -0.62 18.24
C GLY A 129 -0.20 0.04 17.60
N ARG A 130 0.27 1.09 18.27
CA ARG A 130 1.31 2.00 17.76
C ARG A 130 2.64 1.65 18.41
N LYS A 131 3.71 1.47 17.61
CA LYS A 131 5.06 1.51 18.15
C LYS A 131 5.50 2.96 18.37
N THR A 132 6.16 3.19 19.50
CA THR A 132 6.61 4.53 19.92
C THR A 132 8.04 4.82 19.47
N ASP A 133 8.85 3.78 19.33
CA ASP A 133 10.24 3.87 18.87
C ASP A 133 10.35 3.22 17.49
N LEU A 134 10.81 4.02 16.51
CA LEU A 134 10.92 3.64 15.10
C LEU A 134 12.37 3.68 14.62
N ALA A 135 13.30 4.11 15.48
CA ALA A 135 14.71 4.16 15.13
C ALA A 135 15.29 2.77 14.84
N GLU A 136 14.74 1.71 15.45
CA GLU A 136 15.14 0.33 15.20
C GLU A 136 14.75 -0.19 13.81
N TYR A 137 13.92 0.55 13.07
CA TYR A 137 13.40 0.20 11.75
C TYR A 137 13.96 1.07 10.61
N GLU A 138 15.04 1.80 10.86
CA GLU A 138 15.74 2.54 9.80
C GLU A 138 16.18 1.61 8.66
N GLY A 139 15.85 1.98 7.42
CA GLY A 139 16.13 1.18 6.23
C GLY A 139 15.18 0.00 6.03
N ALA A 140 14.13 -0.15 6.86
CA ALA A 140 13.14 -1.19 6.67
C ALA A 140 12.37 -0.96 5.35
N THR A 141 12.19 -2.04 4.56
CA THR A 141 11.37 -1.99 3.35
C THR A 141 9.92 -1.70 3.69
N LEU A 142 9.37 -0.68 3.06
CA LEU A 142 7.97 -0.32 3.17
C LEU A 142 7.15 -1.09 2.15
N VAL A 143 6.07 -1.71 2.60
CA VAL A 143 5.08 -2.36 1.74
C VAL A 143 3.71 -1.76 1.97
N ASN A 144 2.91 -1.68 0.91
CA ASN A 144 1.50 -1.31 1.04
C ASN A 144 0.63 -2.52 1.42
N ALA A 145 -0.66 -2.30 1.63
CA ALA A 145 -1.61 -3.34 2.02
C ALA A 145 -1.77 -4.45 0.95
N GLU A 146 -1.44 -4.17 -0.30
CA GLU A 146 -1.39 -5.17 -1.37
C GLU A 146 -0.04 -5.89 -1.48
N GLY A 147 0.93 -5.62 -0.59
CA GLY A 147 2.25 -6.26 -0.57
C GLY A 147 3.25 -5.72 -1.60
N ARG A 148 2.96 -4.56 -2.20
CA ARG A 148 3.88 -3.88 -3.11
C ARG A 148 4.88 -3.07 -2.33
N ILE A 149 6.13 -3.15 -2.75
CA ILE A 149 7.21 -2.35 -2.19
C ILE A 149 7.00 -0.90 -2.60
N LEU A 150 6.99 -0.02 -1.59
CA LEU A 150 6.89 1.41 -1.77
C LEU A 150 8.24 2.10 -1.70
N GLY A 151 9.17 1.58 -0.90
CA GLY A 151 10.41 2.27 -0.60
C GLY A 151 11.03 1.81 0.71
N GLU A 152 11.71 2.73 1.41
CA GLU A 152 12.39 2.46 2.67
C GLU A 152 12.02 3.49 3.74
N LEU A 153 11.93 3.03 4.99
CA LEU A 153 11.72 3.88 6.15
C LEU A 153 13.01 4.61 6.50
N THR A 154 12.93 5.90 6.83
CA THR A 154 14.07 6.62 7.40
C THR A 154 13.86 6.82 8.90
N ALA A 155 14.95 6.86 9.68
CA ALA A 155 14.89 7.14 11.11
C ALA A 155 14.52 8.59 11.44
N GLU A 156 14.32 9.44 10.44
CA GLU A 156 13.98 10.84 10.68
C GLU A 156 12.52 10.98 11.12
N ILE A 157 12.37 11.38 12.38
CA ILE A 157 11.07 11.59 13.02
C ILE A 157 10.74 13.08 12.92
N SER A 158 9.65 13.41 12.23
CA SER A 158 9.11 14.78 12.19
C SER A 158 8.06 14.97 13.30
N SER A 159 7.65 16.23 13.53
CA SER A 159 6.53 16.53 14.44
C SER A 159 5.19 15.99 13.96
N GLU A 160 5.06 15.66 12.67
CA GLU A 160 3.81 15.23 12.04
C GLU A 160 3.78 13.71 11.78
N GLY A 161 4.92 13.01 11.81
CA GLY A 161 4.98 11.60 11.46
C GLY A 161 6.40 11.07 11.31
N VAL A 162 6.58 10.10 10.43
CA VAL A 162 7.86 9.44 10.12
C VAL A 162 8.19 9.72 8.68
N VAL A 163 9.45 10.05 8.39
CA VAL A 163 9.87 10.28 7.02
C VAL A 163 10.17 8.93 6.36
N ALA A 164 9.64 8.74 5.16
CA ALA A 164 9.90 7.60 4.30
C ALA A 164 10.38 8.08 2.94
N VAL A 165 11.30 7.34 2.32
CA VAL A 165 11.64 7.56 0.91
C VAL A 165 10.82 6.59 0.09
N ILE A 166 9.84 7.11 -0.65
CA ILE A 166 8.97 6.36 -1.55
C ILE A 166 9.57 6.40 -2.95
N GLY A 167 9.75 5.24 -3.58
CA GLY A 167 10.65 5.08 -4.73
C GLY A 167 12.11 4.94 -4.28
N ASN A 168 13.05 4.86 -5.23
CA ASN A 168 14.48 4.66 -4.91
C ASN A 168 14.80 3.40 -4.11
N TRP A 169 14.00 2.34 -4.28
CA TRP A 169 14.28 1.02 -3.75
C TRP A 169 14.99 0.16 -4.80
N GLN A 170 15.77 -0.80 -4.32
CA GLN A 170 16.46 -1.77 -5.17
C GLN A 170 15.78 -3.13 -5.05
N ASP A 171 15.33 -3.68 -6.18
CA ASP A 171 14.79 -5.05 -6.18
C ASP A 171 15.91 -6.08 -5.96
N THR A 172 15.53 -7.28 -5.52
CA THR A 172 16.37 -8.48 -5.37
C THR A 172 17.18 -8.81 -6.64
N PHE A 173 16.69 -8.39 -7.81
CA PHE A 173 17.35 -8.54 -9.11
C PHE A 173 18.26 -7.35 -9.51
N GLY A 174 18.45 -6.36 -8.63
CA GLY A 174 19.35 -5.24 -8.83
C GLY A 174 18.80 -4.09 -9.68
N PHE A 175 17.50 -4.12 -10.04
CA PHE A 175 16.85 -2.97 -10.66
C PHE A 175 16.69 -1.85 -9.64
N ILE A 176 17.17 -0.66 -10.01
CA ILE A 176 17.08 0.56 -9.20
C ILE A 176 15.93 1.38 -9.75
N ASP A 177 14.92 1.66 -8.93
CA ASP A 177 13.96 2.71 -9.22
C ASP A 177 14.65 4.06 -9.02
N LEU A 178 14.64 4.96 -10.00
CA LEU A 178 15.34 6.25 -9.90
C LEU A 178 14.30 7.36 -9.76
N GLY A 179 13.88 7.66 -8.54
CA GLY A 179 12.79 8.63 -8.32
C GLY A 179 12.33 8.83 -6.88
N GLY A 180 13.20 8.60 -5.89
CA GLY A 180 12.84 8.66 -4.48
C GLY A 180 12.29 10.03 -4.08
N GLN A 181 11.11 10.04 -3.47
CA GLN A 181 10.49 11.22 -2.87
C GLN A 181 10.34 10.99 -1.37
N GLU A 182 10.78 11.95 -0.58
CA GLU A 182 10.50 11.97 0.86
C GLU A 182 9.02 12.29 1.10
N VAL A 183 8.37 11.42 1.88
CA VAL A 183 6.97 11.55 2.27
C VAL A 183 6.89 11.38 3.78
N VAL A 184 6.11 12.24 4.44
CA VAL A 184 5.80 12.09 5.85
C VAL A 184 4.61 11.15 5.99
N LEU A 185 4.82 9.99 6.59
CA LEU A 185 3.80 9.00 6.87
C LEU A 185 3.25 9.20 8.30
N PRO A 186 1.92 9.24 8.46
CA PRO A 186 1.31 9.23 9.78
C PRO A 186 1.71 7.96 10.55
N ARG A 187 2.13 8.11 11.80
CA ARG A 187 2.59 6.97 12.63
C ARG A 187 1.51 5.91 12.83
N ASP A 188 0.25 6.31 12.82
CA ASP A 188 -0.92 5.46 12.95
C ASP A 188 -1.24 4.64 11.69
N MET A 189 -0.57 4.93 10.56
CA MET A 189 -0.66 4.15 9.32
C MET A 189 0.51 3.19 9.13
N ILE A 190 1.50 3.18 10.02
CA ILE A 190 2.69 2.34 9.90
C ILE A 190 2.51 1.08 10.74
N ILE A 191 2.55 -0.06 10.07
CA ILE A 191 2.62 -1.38 10.70
C ILE A 191 4.03 -1.90 10.50
N LEU A 192 4.65 -2.36 11.58
CA LEU A 192 6.00 -2.91 11.56
C LEU A 192 5.93 -4.42 11.71
N GLY A 193 6.77 -5.13 10.98
CA GLY A 193 7.03 -6.56 11.15
C GLY A 193 8.47 -6.81 11.57
#